data_AF-A0AAV0G7C2-F1
#
_entry.id   AF-A0AAV0G7C2-F1
#
_cell.length_a   1.000
_cell.length_b   1.000
_cell.length_c   1.000
_cell.angle_alpha   90.00
_cell.angle_beta   90.00
_cell.angle_gamma   90.00
#
_symmetry.space_group_name_H-M   'P 1'
#
loop_
_entity.id
_entity.type
_entity.pdbx_description
1 polymer ?
#
loop_
_entity_poly.entity_id
_entity_poly.type
_entity_poly.pdbx_seq_one_letter_code
_entity_poly.pdbx_strand_id
1 'polypeptide(L)'
;MGSSYNSLQISDQLQSRFSSRLSLPQICENFTKAAYDPRISGIYLHIEPLACGWGKVEEIRRHVLDFRKSGKFVVGFTPACGEKEYYIGCACEELYAPPSAYFALYGLSVQASFLGGVLEKVGIQPQVERIGKYKSAGDQLIRKSISEENREMLTALLDNIYENWLDKVSVTKGKKREDVENFINEGVYQVERLKEDGWITDIKYDDEVVSMLKERLGTPKDKSLPTVDYRKYSRVRSRTLGLAGYQDQIALIRASGSISRVRGPFSMASSSIIAEQFIEYIRSVRESKKYKAVVIRIDSPGGDALASDLIWREIRLLAETKPVIASMADVAASGGYYMAMGAKAIVAENLTLTGSIGVVTG
;
A
#
# COMPACT_ATOMS: atom_id res chain seq x y z
N MET A 1 2.29 -27.24 20.45
CA MET A 1 1.11 -26.71 19.74
C MET A 1 1.56 -25.48 18.97
N GLY A 2 1.65 -25.59 17.64
CA GLY A 2 2.21 -24.53 16.79
C GLY A 2 1.36 -23.27 16.84
N SER A 3 1.95 -22.17 17.26
CA SER A 3 1.44 -20.82 17.00
C SER A 3 1.48 -20.60 15.50
N SER A 4 0.32 -20.62 14.85
CA SER A 4 0.18 -20.20 13.45
C SER A 4 0.39 -18.69 13.39
N TYR A 5 1.63 -18.27 13.16
CA TYR A 5 1.94 -16.89 12.83
C TYR A 5 1.47 -16.65 11.40
N ASN A 6 0.41 -15.86 11.25
CA ASN A 6 -0.06 -15.44 9.94
C ASN A 6 0.71 -14.20 9.51
N SER A 7 1.29 -14.26 8.32
CA SER A 7 1.98 -13.13 7.74
C SER A 7 1.06 -11.95 7.40
N LEU A 8 1.66 -10.76 7.38
CA LEU A 8 0.98 -9.52 7.04
C LEU A 8 0.77 -9.45 5.51
N GLN A 9 -0.32 -10.04 5.01
CA GLN A 9 -0.76 -9.82 3.64
C GLN A 9 -1.73 -8.63 3.58
N ILE A 10 -1.26 -7.52 3.02
CA ILE A 10 -2.07 -6.31 2.81
C ILE A 10 -2.99 -6.53 1.61
N SER A 11 -4.30 -6.38 1.80
CA SER A 11 -5.26 -6.40 0.70
C SER A 11 -6.38 -5.39 0.95
N ASP A 12 -6.68 -4.54 -0.03
CA ASP A 12 -7.83 -3.63 -0.01
C ASP A 12 -9.10 -4.25 -0.63
N GLN A 13 -9.07 -5.56 -0.91
CA GLN A 13 -10.16 -6.25 -1.60
C GLN A 13 -11.44 -6.35 -0.76
N LEU A 14 -12.59 -6.19 -1.43
CA LEU A 14 -13.89 -6.56 -0.88
C LEU A 14 -13.92 -8.07 -0.63
N GLN A 15 -14.22 -8.44 0.62
CA GLN A 15 -14.12 -9.79 1.15
C GLN A 15 -15.05 -10.77 0.40
N SER A 16 -14.50 -11.89 -0.05
CA SER A 16 -15.31 -13.11 -0.23
C SER A 16 -15.51 -13.77 1.14
N ARG A 17 -16.59 -14.52 1.32
CA ARG A 17 -16.94 -15.25 2.56
C ARG A 17 -15.88 -16.24 3.06
N PHE A 18 -14.77 -16.41 2.33
CA PHE A 18 -13.69 -17.36 2.63
C PHE A 18 -12.30 -16.72 2.78
N SER A 19 -12.14 -15.39 2.75
CA SER A 19 -10.84 -14.74 2.99
C SER A 19 -10.74 -14.09 4.38
N SER A 20 -9.80 -14.56 5.20
CA SER A 20 -9.54 -14.11 6.59
C SER A 20 -8.54 -12.94 6.70
N ARG A 21 -8.47 -12.06 5.69
CA ARG A 21 -7.47 -10.98 5.58
C ARG A 21 -8.02 -9.65 6.12
N LEU A 22 -7.16 -8.89 6.82
CA LEU A 22 -7.49 -7.52 7.22
C LEU A 22 -7.22 -6.55 6.06
N SER A 23 -8.04 -5.51 6.00
CA SER A 23 -7.77 -4.36 5.11
C SER A 23 -6.65 -3.48 5.66
N LEU A 24 -5.97 -2.73 4.80
CA LEU A 24 -4.91 -1.82 5.22
C LEU A 24 -5.37 -0.84 6.33
N PRO A 25 -6.55 -0.20 6.25
CA PRO A 25 -7.02 0.67 7.33
C PRO A 25 -7.16 -0.04 8.68
N GLN A 26 -7.50 -1.34 8.69
CA GLN A 26 -7.57 -2.11 9.94
C GLN A 26 -6.18 -2.43 10.50
N ILE A 27 -5.20 -2.66 9.63
CA ILE A 27 -3.79 -2.84 10.02
C ILE A 27 -3.25 -1.53 10.62
N CYS A 28 -3.46 -0.40 9.94
CA CYS A 28 -3.06 0.93 10.42
C CYS A 28 -3.76 1.32 11.73
N GLU A 29 -5.06 1.02 11.85
CA GLU A 29 -5.80 1.22 13.10
C GLU A 29 -5.22 0.35 14.24
N ASN A 30 -4.76 -0.87 13.94
CA ASN A 30 -4.13 -1.71 14.96
C ASN A 30 -2.83 -1.11 15.50
N PHE A 31 -1.97 -0.53 14.66
CA PHE A 31 -0.80 0.22 15.12
C PHE A 31 -1.22 1.35 16.07
N THR A 32 -2.22 2.13 15.66
CA THR A 32 -2.74 3.24 16.48
C THR A 32 -3.29 2.74 17.81
N LYS A 33 -4.14 1.71 17.82
CA LYS A 33 -4.69 1.12 19.05
C LYS A 33 -3.59 0.57 19.95
N ALA A 34 -2.63 -0.17 19.38
CA ALA A 34 -1.53 -0.76 20.11
C ALA A 34 -0.65 0.30 20.81
N ALA A 35 -0.48 1.48 20.21
CA ALA A 35 0.26 2.58 20.82
C ALA A 35 -0.39 3.04 22.16
N TYR A 36 -1.72 3.09 22.24
CA TYR A 36 -2.45 3.54 23.42
C TYR A 36 -2.88 2.42 24.38
N ASP A 37 -2.76 1.16 23.97
CA ASP A 37 -3.19 0.02 24.79
C ASP A 37 -2.12 -0.34 25.85
N PRO A 38 -2.38 -0.16 27.16
CA PRO A 38 -1.39 -0.45 28.20
C PRO A 38 -1.05 -1.95 28.32
N ARG A 39 -1.85 -2.83 27.69
CA ARG A 39 -1.60 -4.28 27.68
C ARG A 39 -0.58 -4.71 26.62
N ILE A 40 -0.23 -3.81 25.71
CA ILE A 40 0.71 -4.08 24.61
C ILE A 40 2.05 -3.43 24.93
N SER A 41 3.10 -4.24 25.07
CA SER A 41 4.46 -3.75 25.33
C SER A 41 5.25 -3.44 24.04
N GLY A 42 4.86 -4.03 22.92
CA GLY A 42 5.55 -3.88 21.64
C GLY A 42 4.88 -4.65 20.51
N ILE A 43 5.42 -4.52 19.30
CA ILE A 43 4.96 -5.21 18.08
C ILE A 43 6.09 -6.08 17.54
N TYR A 44 5.76 -7.34 17.26
CA TYR A 44 6.61 -8.25 16.50
C TYR A 44 6.04 -8.39 15.08
N LEU A 45 6.73 -7.83 14.11
CA LEU A 45 6.28 -7.68 12.73
C LEU A 45 7.00 -8.69 11.82
N HIS A 46 6.26 -9.71 11.37
CA HIS A 46 6.73 -10.60 10.31
C HIS A 46 6.50 -9.94 8.96
N ILE A 47 7.59 -9.67 8.24
CA ILE A 47 7.59 -8.99 6.95
C ILE A 47 7.87 -10.03 5.87
N GLU A 48 6.83 -10.31 5.09
CA GLU A 48 6.87 -11.18 3.91
C GLU A 48 6.72 -10.34 2.63
N PRO A 49 7.04 -10.91 1.46
CA PRO A 49 6.90 -10.24 0.18
C PRO A 49 5.52 -9.57 -0.02
N LEU A 50 5.54 -8.27 -0.26
CA LEU A 50 4.38 -7.39 -0.29
C LEU A 50 3.82 -7.24 -1.71
N ALA A 51 2.58 -7.69 -1.90
CA ALA A 51 1.82 -7.53 -3.14
C ALA A 51 1.00 -6.21 -3.15
N CYS A 52 1.66 -5.08 -2.89
CA CYS A 52 1.04 -3.75 -2.95
C CYS A 52 1.96 -2.70 -3.58
N GLY A 53 1.42 -1.53 -3.91
CA GLY A 53 2.18 -0.39 -4.42
C GLY A 53 2.91 0.37 -3.32
N TRP A 54 3.67 1.38 -3.73
CA TRP A 54 4.52 2.16 -2.83
C TRP A 54 3.74 3.12 -1.92
N GLY A 55 2.56 3.59 -2.33
CA GLY A 55 1.71 4.43 -1.50
C GLY A 55 1.29 3.73 -0.20
N LYS A 56 0.89 2.46 -0.27
CA LYS A 56 0.54 1.68 0.94
C LYS A 56 1.76 1.33 1.78
N VAL A 57 2.91 1.10 1.15
CA VAL A 57 4.18 0.87 1.85
C VAL A 57 4.58 2.11 2.67
N GLU A 58 4.48 3.31 2.11
CA GLU A 58 4.64 4.59 2.84
C GLU A 58 3.68 4.70 4.02
N GLU A 59 2.40 4.41 3.80
CA GLU A 59 1.39 4.48 4.86
C GLU A 59 1.72 3.54 6.03
N ILE A 60 2.13 2.30 5.74
CA ILE A 60 2.50 1.34 6.79
C ILE A 60 3.75 1.79 7.53
N ARG A 61 4.80 2.19 6.80
CA ARG A 61 6.03 2.69 7.39
C ARG A 61 5.76 3.87 8.31
N ARG A 62 4.91 4.81 7.90
CA ARG A 62 4.50 5.94 8.74
C ARG A 62 3.83 5.47 10.03
N HIS A 63 2.94 4.47 9.98
CA HIS A 63 2.31 3.92 11.18
C HIS A 63 3.28 3.14 12.08
N VAL A 64 4.28 2.47 11.52
CA VAL A 64 5.38 1.86 12.30
C VAL A 64 6.15 2.95 13.06
N LEU A 65 6.54 4.03 12.38
CA LEU A 65 7.24 5.16 12.99
C LEU A 65 6.38 5.89 14.02
N ASP A 66 5.09 6.09 13.75
CA ASP A 66 4.15 6.71 14.70
C ASP A 66 3.94 5.84 15.94
N PHE A 67 3.85 4.52 15.80
CA PHE A 67 3.79 3.61 16.94
C PHE A 67 5.04 3.72 17.82
N ARG A 68 6.24 3.81 17.22
CA ARG A 68 7.50 3.95 17.97
C ARG A 68 7.53 5.20 18.87
N LYS A 69 6.81 6.27 18.51
CA LYS A 69 6.69 7.48 19.35
C LYS A 69 6.00 7.19 20.70
N SER A 70 5.31 6.05 20.85
CA SER A 70 4.75 5.63 22.14
C SER A 70 5.80 5.10 23.14
N GLY A 71 7.05 4.89 22.70
CA GLY A 71 8.12 4.30 23.51
C GLY A 71 8.06 2.77 23.62
N LYS A 72 7.08 2.14 22.96
CA LYS A 72 6.96 0.68 22.85
C LYS A 72 7.82 0.14 21.71
N PHE A 73 8.39 -1.04 21.91
CA PHE A 73 9.34 -1.58 20.95
C PHE A 73 8.69 -2.14 19.69
N VAL A 74 9.40 -2.08 18.57
CA VAL A 74 9.01 -2.74 17.31
C VAL A 74 10.16 -3.58 16.79
N VAL A 75 9.93 -4.89 16.72
CA VAL A 75 10.88 -5.86 16.17
C VAL A 75 10.36 -6.37 14.83
N GLY A 76 11.16 -6.24 13.78
CA GLY A 76 10.90 -6.83 12.47
C GLY A 76 11.60 -8.18 12.30
N PHE A 77 10.98 -9.10 11.58
CA PHE A 77 11.59 -10.36 11.14
C PHE A 77 11.30 -10.60 9.66
N THR A 78 12.34 -10.85 8.86
CA THR A 78 12.20 -11.02 7.40
C THR A 78 13.05 -12.17 6.87
N PRO A 79 12.43 -13.30 6.46
CA PRO A 79 13.13 -14.40 5.80
C PRO A 79 13.31 -14.19 4.29
N ALA A 80 12.53 -13.29 3.68
CA ALA A 80 12.62 -12.89 2.29
C ALA A 80 12.36 -11.39 2.19
N CYS A 81 13.33 -10.65 1.65
CA CYS A 81 13.41 -9.20 1.76
C CYS A 81 13.81 -8.57 0.42
N GLY A 82 12.85 -7.88 -0.21
CA GLY A 82 13.10 -6.96 -1.33
C GLY A 82 13.06 -5.51 -0.86
N GLU A 83 13.06 -4.58 -1.81
CA GLU A 83 13.18 -3.14 -1.51
C GLU A 83 12.04 -2.64 -0.62
N LYS A 84 10.82 -3.13 -0.83
CA LYS A 84 9.64 -2.73 -0.02
C LYS A 84 9.69 -3.31 1.38
N GLU A 85 10.08 -4.57 1.51
CA GLU A 85 10.17 -5.25 2.80
C GLU A 85 11.27 -4.61 3.65
N TYR A 86 12.43 -4.33 3.05
CA TYR A 86 13.50 -3.62 3.73
C TYR A 86 13.10 -2.19 4.10
N TYR A 87 12.36 -1.51 3.21
CA TYR A 87 11.84 -0.18 3.48
C TYR A 87 10.92 -0.14 4.71
N ILE A 88 10.12 -1.17 4.98
CA ILE A 88 9.35 -1.25 6.23
C ILE A 88 10.23 -1.75 7.38
N GLY A 89 11.03 -2.78 7.14
CA GLY A 89 11.84 -3.45 8.16
C GLY A 89 12.87 -2.55 8.80
N CYS A 90 13.52 -1.67 8.02
CA CYS A 90 14.46 -0.71 8.58
C CYS A 90 13.77 0.36 9.45
N ALA A 91 12.46 0.57 9.32
CA ALA A 91 11.68 1.46 10.19
C ALA A 91 11.44 0.89 11.59
N CYS A 92 11.57 -0.43 11.76
CA CYS A 92 11.56 -1.08 13.06
C CYS A 92 12.78 -0.64 13.89
N GLU A 93 12.72 -0.83 15.21
CA GLU A 93 13.88 -0.59 16.07
C GLU A 93 14.94 -1.67 15.88
N GLU A 94 14.48 -2.89 15.71
CA GLU A 94 15.31 -4.07 15.47
C GLU A 94 14.78 -4.81 14.25
N LEU A 95 15.68 -5.33 13.40
CA LEU A 95 15.34 -6.15 12.24
C LEU A 95 16.20 -7.41 12.25
N TYR A 96 15.55 -8.56 12.34
CA TYR A 96 16.20 -9.87 12.35
C TYR A 96 15.91 -10.65 11.07
N ALA A 97 16.84 -11.52 10.70
CA ALA A 97 16.68 -12.44 9.58
C ALA A 97 17.39 -13.77 9.90
N PRO A 98 16.89 -14.93 9.42
CA PRO A 98 17.61 -16.19 9.55
C PRO A 98 18.88 -16.20 8.67
N PRO A 99 19.88 -17.06 8.97
CA PRO A 99 21.11 -17.15 8.16
C PRO A 99 20.87 -17.43 6.68
N SER A 100 19.80 -18.17 6.37
CA SER A 100 19.39 -18.54 5.00
C SER A 100 18.42 -17.54 4.36
N ALA A 101 18.27 -16.33 4.90
CA ALA A 101 17.35 -15.35 4.38
C ALA A 101 17.70 -14.92 2.94
N TYR A 102 16.66 -14.70 2.14
CA TYR A 102 16.81 -14.20 0.77
C TYR A 102 16.70 -12.68 0.75
N PHE A 103 17.81 -12.00 0.50
CA PHE A 103 17.84 -10.55 0.26
C PHE A 103 18.02 -10.28 -1.23
N ALA A 104 17.08 -9.55 -1.81
CA ALA A 104 17.03 -9.21 -3.23
C ALA A 104 16.81 -7.70 -3.38
N LEU A 105 17.83 -6.92 -3.01
CA LEU A 105 17.82 -5.45 -3.09
C LEU A 105 18.57 -4.99 -4.34
N TYR A 106 18.05 -5.26 -5.53
CA TYR A 106 18.76 -4.98 -6.78
C TYR A 106 18.44 -3.61 -7.38
N GLY A 107 17.64 -2.81 -6.66
CA GLY A 107 17.14 -1.53 -7.15
C GLY A 107 15.85 -1.71 -7.95
N LEU A 108 15.42 -0.63 -8.58
CA LEU A 108 14.09 -0.57 -9.19
C LEU A 108 14.17 -0.73 -10.70
N SER A 109 13.28 -1.54 -11.25
CA SER A 109 13.12 -1.67 -12.69
C SER A 109 11.66 -1.68 -13.08
N VAL A 110 11.39 -1.21 -14.31
CA VAL A 110 10.07 -1.26 -14.93
C VAL A 110 10.22 -1.88 -16.31
N GLN A 111 9.32 -2.80 -16.62
CA GLN A 111 9.28 -3.49 -17.91
C GLN A 111 7.98 -3.17 -18.62
N ALA A 112 8.04 -3.01 -19.93
CA ALA A 112 6.89 -2.79 -20.79
C ALA A 112 6.94 -3.77 -21.96
N SER A 113 5.82 -4.44 -22.23
CA SER A 113 5.67 -5.37 -23.35
C SER A 113 4.95 -4.68 -24.51
N PHE A 114 5.34 -5.04 -25.74
CA PHE A 114 4.83 -4.45 -26.97
C PHE A 114 4.43 -5.55 -27.95
N LEU A 115 3.19 -5.50 -28.43
CA LEU A 115 2.57 -6.48 -29.30
C LEU A 115 2.38 -6.00 -30.74
N GLY A 116 2.66 -4.73 -31.05
CA GLY A 116 2.40 -4.17 -32.39
C GLY A 116 3.03 -4.98 -33.52
N GLY A 117 4.26 -5.49 -33.33
CA GLY A 117 4.92 -6.34 -34.33
C GLY A 117 4.34 -7.75 -34.44
N VAL A 118 3.69 -8.26 -33.39
CA VAL A 118 2.96 -9.53 -33.45
C VAL A 118 1.64 -9.33 -34.20
N LEU A 119 0.90 -8.27 -33.88
CA LEU A 119 -0.39 -7.94 -34.49
C LEU A 119 -0.25 -7.66 -35.99
N GLU A 120 0.79 -6.93 -36.39
CA GLU A 120 1.13 -6.70 -37.80
C GLU A 120 1.33 -8.02 -38.58
N LYS A 121 2.06 -8.99 -37.99
CA LYS A 121 2.32 -10.28 -38.64
C LYS A 121 1.06 -11.12 -38.84
N VAL A 122 0.06 -10.98 -37.98
CA VAL A 122 -1.21 -11.69 -38.08
C VAL A 122 -2.29 -10.88 -38.81
N GLY A 123 -1.93 -9.74 -39.41
CA GLY A 123 -2.84 -8.89 -40.18
C GLY A 123 -3.84 -8.11 -39.34
N ILE A 124 -3.58 -7.90 -38.04
CA ILE A 124 -4.42 -7.12 -37.13
C ILE A 124 -3.85 -5.71 -36.99
N GLN A 125 -4.69 -4.70 -37.24
CA GLN A 125 -4.34 -3.29 -37.09
C GLN A 125 -5.19 -2.63 -35.99
N PRO A 126 -4.66 -2.46 -34.76
CA PRO A 126 -5.36 -1.74 -33.70
C PRO A 126 -5.61 -0.29 -34.10
N GLN A 127 -6.83 0.18 -33.91
CA GLN A 127 -7.17 1.61 -33.99
C GLN A 127 -7.07 2.17 -32.57
N VAL A 128 -6.17 3.12 -32.34
CA VAL A 128 -6.00 3.74 -31.02
C VAL A 128 -5.96 5.25 -31.22
N GLU A 129 -6.91 5.93 -30.59
CA GLU A 129 -6.94 7.38 -30.50
C GLU A 129 -6.55 7.81 -29.09
N ARG A 130 -5.76 8.87 -28.98
CA ARG A 130 -5.31 9.39 -27.69
C ARG A 130 -5.19 10.90 -27.69
N ILE A 131 -5.42 11.49 -26.53
CA ILE A 131 -5.13 12.89 -26.23
C ILE A 131 -4.19 12.92 -25.03
N GLY A 132 -3.01 13.52 -25.23
CA GLY A 132 -1.95 13.68 -24.24
C GLY A 132 -0.65 12.98 -24.66
N LYS A 133 0.45 13.75 -24.67
CA LYS A 133 1.80 13.29 -25.05
C LYS A 133 2.22 12.03 -24.28
N TYR A 134 1.93 11.99 -22.98
CA TYR A 134 2.29 10.89 -22.07
C TYR A 134 1.19 9.84 -21.90
N LYS A 135 0.08 9.90 -22.66
CA LYS A 135 -0.98 8.89 -22.57
C LYS A 135 -0.56 7.64 -23.36
N SER A 136 0.14 6.73 -22.69
CA SER A 136 0.81 5.57 -23.29
C SER A 136 0.05 4.25 -23.17
N ALA A 137 -1.14 4.21 -22.56
CA ALA A 137 -1.87 2.95 -22.31
C ALA A 137 -2.17 2.15 -23.60
N GLY A 138 -2.33 2.81 -24.75
CA GLY A 138 -2.51 2.14 -26.05
C GLY A 138 -1.20 1.75 -26.76
N ASP A 139 -0.04 2.27 -26.31
CA ASP A 139 1.25 2.08 -26.98
C ASP A 139 1.63 0.60 -27.10
N GLN A 140 1.24 -0.23 -26.12
CA GLN A 140 1.53 -1.67 -26.11
C GLN A 140 0.94 -2.39 -27.32
N LEU A 141 -0.17 -1.91 -27.89
CA LEU A 141 -0.83 -2.53 -29.04
C LEU A 141 -0.31 -1.99 -30.37
N ILE A 142 0.06 -0.72 -30.44
CA ILE A 142 0.43 -0.07 -31.71
C ILE A 142 1.94 0.00 -31.95
N ARG A 143 2.78 -0.07 -30.91
CA ARG A 143 4.23 0.07 -31.02
C ARG A 143 4.94 -1.29 -30.90
N LYS A 144 6.19 -1.32 -31.37
CA LYS A 144 7.15 -2.44 -31.20
C LYS A 144 8.11 -2.22 -30.03
N SER A 145 8.18 -1.00 -29.51
CA SER A 145 9.09 -0.57 -28.45
C SER A 145 8.53 0.64 -27.69
N ILE A 146 9.15 0.94 -26.54
CA ILE A 146 8.78 2.07 -25.70
C ILE A 146 9.03 3.40 -26.40
N SER A 147 8.07 4.32 -26.30
CA SER A 147 8.21 5.71 -26.74
C SER A 147 9.17 6.49 -25.86
N GLU A 148 9.76 7.56 -26.40
CA GLU A 148 10.64 8.45 -25.61
C GLU A 148 9.86 9.06 -24.44
N GLU A 149 8.61 9.44 -24.67
CA GLU A 149 7.73 10.03 -23.67
C GLU A 149 7.35 9.05 -22.57
N ASN A 150 7.02 7.82 -22.93
CA ASN A 150 6.73 6.79 -21.94
C ASN A 150 8.00 6.41 -21.16
N ARG A 151 9.16 6.40 -21.81
CA ARG A 151 10.44 6.16 -21.14
C ARG A 151 10.74 7.28 -20.15
N GLU A 152 10.66 8.53 -20.57
CA GLU A 152 10.86 9.72 -19.72
C GLU A 152 9.95 9.66 -18.47
N MET A 153 8.65 9.43 -18.67
CA MET A 153 7.69 9.34 -17.57
C MET A 153 8.02 8.19 -16.62
N LEU A 154 8.28 6.98 -17.14
CA LEU A 154 8.56 5.82 -16.31
C LEU A 154 9.89 5.95 -15.55
N THR A 155 10.91 6.54 -16.19
CA THR A 155 12.19 6.89 -15.54
C THR A 155 11.95 7.87 -14.40
N ALA A 156 11.24 8.98 -14.64
CA ALA A 156 10.94 9.94 -13.58
C ALA A 156 10.16 9.33 -12.40
N LEU A 157 9.24 8.40 -12.66
CA LEU A 157 8.52 7.68 -11.60
C LEU A 157 9.46 6.74 -10.81
N LEU A 158 10.35 6.02 -11.49
CA LEU A 158 11.35 5.16 -10.84
C LEU A 158 12.33 5.98 -10.00
N ASP A 159 12.83 7.09 -10.54
CA ASP A 159 13.76 7.98 -9.84
C ASP A 159 13.13 8.52 -8.56
N ASN A 160 11.89 9.02 -8.61
CA ASN A 160 11.18 9.48 -7.41
C ASN A 160 11.07 8.39 -6.32
N ILE A 161 10.78 7.15 -6.70
CA ILE A 161 10.71 6.04 -5.74
C ILE A 161 12.10 5.73 -5.18
N TYR A 162 13.10 5.67 -6.04
CA TYR A 162 14.48 5.35 -5.66
C TYR A 162 15.08 6.41 -4.74
N GLU A 163 14.93 7.69 -5.09
CA GLU A 163 15.43 8.80 -4.29
C GLU A 163 14.77 8.86 -2.91
N ASN A 164 13.44 8.68 -2.84
CA ASN A 164 12.73 8.61 -1.57
C ASN A 164 13.18 7.39 -0.75
N TRP A 165 13.40 6.23 -1.39
CA TRP A 165 13.92 5.05 -0.71
C TRP A 165 15.29 5.33 -0.08
N LEU A 166 16.22 5.90 -0.85
CA LEU A 166 17.57 6.25 -0.39
C LEU A 166 17.51 7.22 0.79
N ASP A 167 16.73 8.30 0.71
CA ASP A 167 16.63 9.30 1.77
C ASP A 167 16.11 8.72 3.07
N LYS A 168 15.04 7.94 2.98
CA LYS A 168 14.35 7.41 4.16
C LYS A 168 15.16 6.30 4.82
N VAL A 169 15.83 5.45 4.03
CA VAL A 169 16.75 4.44 4.55
C VAL A 169 17.97 5.10 5.18
N SER A 170 18.57 6.10 4.51
CA SER A 170 19.69 6.89 5.04
C SER A 170 19.37 7.48 6.40
N VAL A 171 18.24 8.20 6.53
CA VAL A 171 17.80 8.80 7.79
C VAL A 171 17.60 7.76 8.88
N THR A 172 17.03 6.60 8.54
CA THR A 172 16.67 5.61 9.56
C THR A 172 17.85 4.77 10.02
N LYS A 173 18.79 4.49 9.12
CA LYS A 173 20.02 3.76 9.42
C LYS A 173 21.13 4.66 9.95
N GLY A 174 20.98 5.99 9.85
CA GLY A 174 22.02 6.95 10.22
C GLY A 174 23.26 6.85 9.33
N LYS A 175 23.11 6.42 8.07
CA LYS A 175 24.18 6.25 7.08
C LYS A 175 24.09 7.35 6.02
N LYS A 176 25.19 7.68 5.34
CA LYS A 176 25.13 8.66 4.25
C LYS A 176 24.36 8.08 3.06
N ARG A 177 23.74 8.94 2.28
CA ARG A 177 23.01 8.55 1.07
C ARG A 177 23.90 7.75 0.10
N GLU A 178 25.15 8.16 -0.07
CA GLU A 178 26.16 7.47 -0.89
C GLU A 178 26.42 6.03 -0.41
N ASP A 179 26.48 5.80 0.91
CA ASP A 179 26.69 4.46 1.47
C ASP A 179 25.50 3.54 1.17
N VAL A 180 24.29 4.09 1.22
CA VAL A 180 23.04 3.36 0.91
C VAL A 180 22.96 3.04 -0.59
N GLU A 181 23.37 3.96 -1.45
CA GLU A 181 23.44 3.76 -2.89
C GLU A 181 24.49 2.71 -3.27
N ASN A 182 25.70 2.78 -2.68
CA ASN A 182 26.73 1.78 -2.90
C ASN A 182 26.27 0.39 -2.45
N PHE A 183 25.59 0.30 -1.31
CA PHE A 183 25.02 -0.94 -0.80
C PHE A 183 24.05 -1.60 -1.80
N ILE A 184 23.15 -0.83 -2.43
CA ILE A 184 22.26 -1.36 -3.46
C ILE A 184 23.06 -1.82 -4.69
N ASN A 185 24.03 -1.00 -5.12
CA ASN A 185 24.77 -1.23 -6.36
C ASN A 185 25.74 -2.40 -6.27
N GLU A 186 26.19 -2.79 -5.08
CA GLU A 186 27.01 -4.00 -4.89
C GLU A 186 26.24 -5.28 -5.23
N GLY A 187 24.93 -5.33 -4.95
CA GLY A 187 24.04 -6.41 -5.36
C GLY A 187 24.37 -7.81 -4.79
N VAL A 188 25.35 -7.94 -3.89
CA VAL A 188 25.76 -9.21 -3.27
C VAL A 188 25.42 -9.20 -1.78
N TYR A 189 24.31 -9.86 -1.43
CA TYR A 189 23.78 -9.87 -0.07
C TYR A 189 24.09 -11.18 0.64
N GLN A 190 25.23 -11.22 1.33
CA GLN A 190 25.48 -12.21 2.38
C GLN A 190 24.86 -11.71 3.67
N VAL A 191 24.03 -12.54 4.33
CA VAL A 191 23.30 -12.12 5.54
C VAL A 191 24.27 -11.73 6.66
N GLU A 192 25.44 -12.38 6.71
CA GLU A 192 26.57 -12.06 7.58
C GLU A 192 27.04 -10.61 7.39
N ARG A 193 27.27 -10.20 6.14
CA ARG A 193 27.67 -8.81 5.82
C ARG A 193 26.57 -7.82 6.16
N LEU A 194 25.30 -8.16 5.93
CA LEU A 194 24.18 -7.29 6.31
C LEU A 194 24.18 -6.98 7.80
N LYS A 195 24.58 -7.93 8.64
CA LYS A 195 24.76 -7.72 10.08
C LYS A 195 26.02 -6.90 10.37
N GLU A 196 27.16 -7.29 9.81
CA GLU A 196 28.46 -6.63 10.04
C GLU A 196 28.41 -5.14 9.68
N ASP A 197 27.79 -4.81 8.54
CA ASP A 197 27.62 -3.45 8.05
C ASP A 197 26.44 -2.72 8.73
N GLY A 198 25.69 -3.40 9.60
CA GLY A 198 24.59 -2.82 10.36
C GLY A 198 23.34 -2.52 9.55
N TRP A 199 23.11 -3.20 8.43
CA TRP A 199 21.86 -3.11 7.65
C TRP A 199 20.71 -3.84 8.35
N ILE A 200 20.99 -4.95 9.01
CA ILE A 200 20.08 -5.66 9.94
C ILE A 200 20.66 -5.62 11.37
N THR A 201 19.85 -5.96 12.37
CA THR A 201 20.26 -5.97 13.77
C THR A 201 21.09 -7.20 14.12
N ASP A 202 20.59 -8.39 13.79
CA ASP A 202 21.28 -9.65 14.04
C ASP A 202 20.70 -10.76 13.17
N ILE A 203 21.44 -11.87 13.10
CA ILE A 203 21.03 -13.08 12.40
C ILE A 203 20.47 -14.04 13.42
N LYS A 204 19.16 -14.28 13.35
CA LYS A 204 18.41 -15.13 14.29
C LYS A 204 17.30 -15.86 13.55
N TYR A 205 17.03 -17.09 13.95
CA TYR A 205 15.78 -17.77 13.61
C TYR A 205 14.61 -17.18 14.42
N ASP A 206 13.39 -17.43 13.96
CA ASP A 206 12.17 -16.93 14.61
C ASP A 206 12.07 -17.37 16.09
N ASP A 207 12.42 -18.62 16.40
CA ASP A 207 12.38 -19.14 17.76
C ASP A 207 13.42 -18.49 18.69
N GLU A 208 14.56 -18.06 18.15
CA GLU A 208 15.57 -17.28 18.87
C GLU A 208 15.08 -15.86 19.15
N VAL A 209 14.43 -15.21 18.18
CA VAL A 209 13.80 -13.88 18.38
C VAL A 209 12.68 -13.98 19.42
N VAL A 210 11.83 -15.00 19.35
CA VAL A 210 10.79 -15.26 20.35
C VAL A 210 11.40 -15.51 21.74
N SER A 211 12.50 -16.24 21.83
CA SER A 211 13.21 -16.48 23.10
C SER A 211 13.78 -15.18 23.69
N MET A 212 14.38 -14.33 22.85
CA MET A 212 14.85 -13.00 23.23
C MET A 212 13.70 -12.11 23.71
N LEU A 213 12.55 -12.13 23.02
CA LEU A 213 11.37 -11.38 23.44
C LEU A 213 10.80 -11.86 24.78
N LYS A 214 10.84 -13.18 25.06
CA LYS A 214 10.46 -13.71 26.38
C LYS A 214 11.34 -13.15 27.48
N GLU A 215 12.66 -13.14 27.27
CA GLU A 215 13.61 -12.57 28.23
C GLU A 215 13.37 -11.08 28.45
N ARG A 216 13.21 -10.31 27.37
CA ARG A 216 12.92 -8.86 27.42
C ARG A 216 11.63 -8.53 28.20
N LEU A 217 10.63 -9.41 28.14
CA LEU A 217 9.35 -9.25 28.84
C LEU A 217 9.29 -9.97 30.20
N GLY A 218 10.39 -10.59 30.66
CA GLY A 218 10.41 -11.36 31.91
C GLY A 218 9.48 -12.58 31.90
N THR A 219 9.18 -13.15 30.73
CA THR A 219 8.36 -14.36 30.59
C THR A 219 9.20 -15.61 30.91
N PRO A 220 8.76 -16.49 31.83
CA PRO A 220 9.45 -17.74 32.12
C PRO A 220 9.67 -18.62 30.89
N LYS A 221 10.81 -19.34 30.83
CA LYS A 221 11.21 -20.14 29.65
C LYS A 221 10.19 -21.22 29.27
N ASP A 222 9.54 -21.81 30.28
CA ASP A 222 8.51 -22.86 30.16
C ASP A 222 7.15 -22.33 29.68
N LYS A 223 6.93 -21.01 29.73
CA LYS A 223 5.69 -20.37 29.26
C LYS A 223 5.83 -19.88 27.83
N SER A 224 4.71 -19.86 27.10
CA SER A 224 4.64 -19.21 25.79
C SER A 224 4.72 -17.69 25.94
N LEU A 225 5.31 -17.04 24.93
CA LEU A 225 5.31 -15.57 24.85
C LEU A 225 3.84 -15.10 24.78
N PRO A 226 3.40 -14.18 25.67
CA PRO A 226 2.04 -13.64 25.59
C PRO A 226 1.90 -12.79 24.33
N THR A 227 1.26 -13.35 23.30
CA THR A 227 1.04 -12.67 22.01
C THR A 227 -0.45 -12.61 21.67
N VAL A 228 -0.82 -11.61 20.88
CA VAL A 228 -2.15 -11.50 20.27
C VAL A 228 -1.98 -11.31 18.77
N ASP A 229 -2.57 -12.21 17.99
CA ASP A 229 -2.58 -12.10 16.53
C ASP A 229 -3.31 -10.81 16.10
N TYR A 230 -2.78 -10.13 15.08
CA TYR A 230 -3.29 -8.85 14.59
C TYR A 230 -4.77 -8.89 14.17
N ARG A 231 -5.27 -10.03 13.67
CA ARG A 231 -6.69 -10.21 13.32
C ARG A 231 -7.57 -10.35 14.55
N LYS A 232 -7.07 -10.97 15.61
CA LYS A 232 -7.77 -11.00 16.90
C LYS A 232 -7.75 -9.61 17.53
N TYR A 233 -6.61 -8.92 17.44
CA TYR A 233 -6.44 -7.56 17.96
C TYR A 233 -7.32 -6.53 17.24
N SER A 234 -7.63 -6.72 15.96
CA SER A 234 -8.52 -5.80 15.22
C SER A 234 -9.93 -5.70 15.79
N ARG A 235 -10.36 -6.68 16.58
CA ARG A 235 -11.65 -6.68 17.28
C ARG A 235 -11.65 -5.81 18.54
N VAL A 236 -10.48 -5.38 19.02
CA VAL A 236 -10.38 -4.40 20.12
C VAL A 236 -10.98 -3.08 19.63
N ARG A 237 -11.98 -2.59 20.35
CA ARG A 237 -12.71 -1.38 20.01
C ARG A 237 -11.91 -0.17 20.46
N SER A 238 -11.72 0.81 19.59
CA SER A 238 -10.96 2.03 19.91
C SER A 238 -11.50 2.76 21.17
N ARG A 239 -12.82 2.68 21.43
CA ARG A 239 -13.44 3.20 22.67
C ARG A 239 -12.89 2.59 23.96
N THR A 240 -12.52 1.31 23.98
CA THR A 240 -11.97 0.68 25.20
C THR A 240 -10.58 1.18 25.54
N LEU A 241 -9.95 1.91 24.62
CA LEU A 241 -8.60 2.48 24.75
C LEU A 241 -8.65 4.01 24.92
N GLY A 242 -9.82 4.58 25.18
CA GLY A 242 -9.99 6.05 25.26
C GLY A 242 -9.88 6.77 23.92
N LEU A 243 -9.75 6.05 22.80
CA LEU A 243 -9.60 6.61 21.45
C LEU A 243 -10.95 6.97 20.81
N ALA A 244 -12.07 6.87 21.54
CA ALA A 244 -13.38 7.28 21.04
C ALA A 244 -14.02 8.30 21.99
N GLY A 245 -14.21 9.53 21.48
CA GLY A 245 -14.93 10.59 22.17
C GLY A 245 -15.95 11.32 21.29
N TYR A 246 -16.06 10.95 20.01
CA TYR A 246 -16.89 11.68 19.05
C TYR A 246 -18.21 10.94 18.80
N GLN A 247 -19.34 11.63 19.00
CA GLN A 247 -20.66 11.12 18.58
C GLN A 247 -20.82 11.15 17.05
N ASP A 248 -20.10 12.07 16.42
CA ASP A 248 -20.11 12.27 14.98
C ASP A 248 -19.34 11.18 14.24
N GLN A 249 -19.94 10.67 13.16
CA GLN A 249 -19.36 9.60 12.36
C GLN A 249 -18.87 10.14 11.02
N ILE A 250 -17.77 9.59 10.54
CA ILE A 250 -17.21 9.85 9.21
C ILE A 250 -17.44 8.60 8.37
N ALA A 251 -18.03 8.75 7.17
CA ALA A 251 -18.17 7.65 6.25
C ALA A 251 -16.85 7.42 5.51
N LEU A 252 -16.38 6.17 5.46
CA LEU A 252 -15.26 5.75 4.62
C LEU A 252 -15.81 4.98 3.42
N ILE A 253 -15.74 5.59 2.23
CA ILE A 253 -16.14 4.97 0.98
C ILE A 253 -14.88 4.49 0.26
N ARG A 254 -14.80 3.20 -0.06
CA ARG A 254 -13.63 2.60 -0.75
C ARG A 254 -13.91 2.45 -2.24
N ALA A 255 -13.06 3.02 -3.06
CA ALA A 255 -13.06 2.93 -4.51
C ALA A 255 -11.79 2.20 -4.95
N SER A 256 -11.86 0.88 -5.12
CA SER A 256 -10.70 0.06 -5.48
C SER A 256 -10.92 -0.70 -6.78
N GLY A 257 -9.92 -0.66 -7.67
CA GLY A 257 -9.92 -1.33 -8.96
C GLY A 257 -10.36 -0.44 -10.12
N SER A 258 -10.51 -1.05 -11.30
CA SER A 258 -10.89 -0.34 -12.52
C SER A 258 -12.35 0.16 -12.47
N ILE A 259 -12.61 1.29 -13.12
CA ILE A 259 -13.94 1.91 -13.19
C ILE A 259 -14.69 1.39 -14.41
N SER A 260 -15.91 0.88 -14.21
CA SER A 260 -16.81 0.44 -15.27
C SER A 260 -18.24 0.94 -15.08
N ARG A 261 -18.99 1.05 -16.19
CA ARG A 261 -20.42 1.42 -16.15
C ARG A 261 -21.28 0.30 -15.55
N VAL A 262 -21.16 -0.89 -16.12
CA VAL A 262 -21.93 -2.09 -15.74
C VAL A 262 -21.00 -3.23 -15.34
N ARG A 263 -21.54 -4.23 -14.64
CA ARG A 263 -20.81 -5.49 -14.38
C ARG A 263 -20.63 -6.22 -15.71
N GLY A 264 -19.40 -6.27 -16.21
CA GLY A 264 -19.08 -7.03 -17.43
C GLY A 264 -19.20 -8.55 -17.20
N PRO A 265 -19.47 -9.34 -18.26
CA PRO A 265 -19.58 -10.81 -18.16
C PRO A 265 -18.27 -11.49 -17.74
N PHE A 266 -17.12 -10.82 -17.93
CA PHE A 266 -15.79 -11.27 -17.51
C PHE A 266 -15.24 -10.50 -16.28
N SER A 267 -16.08 -9.71 -15.61
CA SER A 267 -15.66 -8.99 -14.41
C SER A 267 -15.49 -9.97 -13.25
N MET A 268 -14.24 -10.27 -12.88
CA MET A 268 -13.97 -11.02 -11.64
C MET A 268 -14.58 -10.26 -10.46
N ALA A 269 -15.35 -10.99 -9.65
CA ALA A 269 -16.30 -10.44 -8.68
C ALA A 269 -15.72 -9.63 -7.50
N SER A 270 -14.41 -9.34 -7.45
CA SER A 270 -13.75 -8.86 -6.23
C SER A 270 -12.98 -7.53 -6.31
N SER A 271 -12.90 -6.84 -7.47
CA SER A 271 -12.10 -5.59 -7.53
C SER A 271 -12.42 -4.66 -8.72
N SER A 272 -13.67 -4.21 -8.85
CA SER A 272 -14.01 -3.12 -9.77
C SER A 272 -14.99 -2.12 -9.16
N ILE A 273 -14.85 -0.87 -9.56
CA ILE A 273 -15.77 0.22 -9.21
C ILE A 273 -16.88 0.22 -10.27
N ILE A 274 -18.05 -0.30 -9.89
CA ILE A 274 -19.24 -0.29 -10.74
C ILE A 274 -19.99 1.02 -10.47
N ALA A 275 -20.05 1.91 -11.47
CA ALA A 275 -20.53 3.28 -11.30
C ALA A 275 -21.94 3.37 -10.71
N GLU A 276 -22.89 2.58 -11.22
CA GLU A 276 -24.28 2.58 -10.76
C GLU A 276 -24.38 2.32 -9.24
N GLN A 277 -23.77 1.24 -8.78
CA GLN A 277 -23.75 0.86 -7.36
C GLN A 277 -23.00 1.90 -6.52
N PHE A 278 -21.87 2.39 -7.03
CA PHE A 278 -21.04 3.35 -6.32
C PHE A 278 -21.75 4.69 -6.12
N ILE A 279 -22.46 5.17 -7.15
CA ILE A 279 -23.29 6.38 -7.11
C ILE A 279 -24.44 6.22 -6.10
N GLU A 280 -25.14 5.08 -6.10
CA GLU A 280 -26.19 4.80 -5.12
C GLU A 280 -25.65 4.83 -3.68
N TYR A 281 -24.47 4.26 -3.44
CA TYR A 281 -23.82 4.33 -2.13
C TYR A 281 -23.51 5.78 -1.75
N ILE A 282 -22.95 6.60 -2.65
CA ILE A 282 -22.68 8.01 -2.38
C ILE A 282 -23.98 8.76 -2.05
N ARG A 283 -25.07 8.53 -2.79
CA ARG A 283 -26.39 9.13 -2.52
C ARG A 283 -26.89 8.79 -1.12
N SER A 284 -26.81 7.51 -0.73
CA SER A 284 -27.23 7.07 0.59
C SER A 284 -26.43 7.75 1.72
N VAL A 285 -25.13 7.96 1.51
CA VAL A 285 -24.26 8.68 2.46
C VAL A 285 -24.59 10.16 2.48
N ARG A 286 -24.92 10.76 1.33
CA ARG A 286 -25.34 12.17 1.22
C ARG A 286 -26.59 12.45 2.05
N GLU A 287 -27.62 11.65 1.85
CA GLU A 287 -28.94 11.79 2.51
C GLU A 287 -28.91 11.44 4.00
N SER A 288 -27.95 10.64 4.43
CA SER A 288 -27.81 10.24 5.83
C SER A 288 -27.30 11.36 6.73
N LYS A 289 -28.08 11.72 7.76
CA LYS A 289 -27.69 12.66 8.84
C LYS A 289 -26.68 12.07 9.83
N LYS A 290 -26.43 10.76 9.75
CA LYS A 290 -25.49 10.03 10.63
C LYS A 290 -24.04 10.44 10.38
N TYR A 291 -23.68 10.72 9.13
CA TYR A 291 -22.31 11.02 8.73
C TYR A 291 -22.10 12.53 8.58
N LYS A 292 -21.16 13.08 9.35
CA LYS A 292 -20.79 14.49 9.32
C LYS A 292 -19.76 14.84 8.25
N ALA A 293 -18.95 13.86 7.85
CA ALA A 293 -17.97 14.00 6.78
C ALA A 293 -17.80 12.67 6.05
N VAL A 294 -17.10 12.70 4.91
CA VAL A 294 -16.81 11.53 4.09
C VAL A 294 -15.35 11.52 3.66
N VAL A 295 -14.72 10.37 3.76
CA VAL A 295 -13.44 10.06 3.12
C VAL A 295 -13.69 9.10 1.98
N ILE A 296 -13.26 9.45 0.78
CA ILE A 296 -13.27 8.57 -0.39
C ILE A 296 -11.85 8.05 -0.57
N ARG A 297 -11.61 6.79 -0.19
CA ARG A 297 -10.32 6.11 -0.34
C ARG A 297 -10.23 5.54 -1.75
N ILE A 298 -9.37 6.11 -2.59
CA ILE A 298 -9.25 5.78 -4.01
C ILE A 298 -7.97 4.97 -4.25
N ASP A 299 -8.15 3.80 -4.85
CA ASP A 299 -7.10 2.90 -5.31
C ASP A 299 -7.45 2.37 -6.71
N SER A 300 -7.38 3.24 -7.72
CA SER A 300 -7.89 2.99 -9.07
C SER A 300 -6.94 3.52 -10.16
N PRO A 301 -6.64 2.71 -11.19
CA PRO A 301 -5.96 3.17 -12.40
C PRO A 301 -6.89 3.98 -13.34
N GLY A 302 -8.17 4.14 -12.97
CA GLY A 302 -9.20 4.74 -13.80
C GLY A 302 -10.02 3.69 -14.55
N GLY A 303 -10.57 4.07 -15.71
CA GLY A 303 -11.41 3.20 -16.52
C GLY A 303 -12.34 4.02 -17.40
N ASP A 304 -13.60 3.61 -17.46
CA ASP A 304 -14.61 4.24 -18.31
C ASP A 304 -14.81 5.74 -17.97
N ALA A 305 -14.69 6.59 -18.99
CA ALA A 305 -14.71 8.04 -18.84
C ALA A 305 -16.08 8.57 -18.40
N LEU A 306 -17.18 8.02 -18.95
CA LEU A 306 -18.54 8.42 -18.60
C LEU A 306 -18.88 7.97 -17.18
N ALA A 307 -18.52 6.74 -16.81
CA ALA A 307 -18.64 6.26 -15.43
C ALA A 307 -17.91 7.19 -14.45
N SER A 308 -16.68 7.59 -14.79
CA SER A 308 -15.87 8.49 -13.96
C SER A 308 -16.52 9.88 -13.81
N ASP A 309 -17.09 10.42 -14.89
CA ASP A 309 -17.83 11.69 -14.90
C ASP A 309 -19.07 11.65 -13.98
N LEU A 310 -19.89 10.60 -14.12
CA LEU A 310 -21.09 10.44 -13.31
C LEU A 310 -20.77 10.27 -11.82
N ILE A 311 -19.72 9.51 -11.50
CA ILE A 311 -19.23 9.39 -10.12
C ILE A 311 -18.72 10.74 -9.61
N TRP A 312 -17.88 11.44 -10.39
CA TRP A 312 -17.38 12.77 -10.02
C TRP A 312 -18.52 13.75 -9.72
N ARG A 313 -19.57 13.76 -10.55
CA ARG A 313 -20.75 14.60 -10.34
C ARG A 313 -21.43 14.29 -9.01
N GLU A 314 -21.60 13.02 -8.69
CA GLU A 314 -22.22 12.59 -7.44
C GLU A 314 -21.35 12.94 -6.21
N ILE A 315 -20.03 12.80 -6.32
CA ILE A 315 -19.08 13.24 -5.28
C ILE A 315 -19.17 14.75 -5.05
N ARG A 316 -19.28 15.56 -6.12
CA ARG A 316 -19.46 17.02 -5.98
C ARG A 316 -20.75 17.37 -5.25
N LEU A 317 -21.86 16.74 -5.61
CA LEU A 317 -23.14 16.95 -4.91
C LEU A 317 -23.05 16.53 -3.43
N LEU A 318 -22.34 15.44 -3.13
CA LEU A 318 -22.05 15.06 -1.76
C LEU A 318 -21.25 16.17 -1.04
N ALA A 319 -20.20 16.69 -1.67
CA ALA A 319 -19.32 17.74 -1.14
C ALA A 319 -20.04 19.08 -0.88
N GLU A 320 -21.11 19.38 -1.61
CA GLU A 320 -21.98 20.55 -1.34
C GLU A 320 -22.71 20.42 0.00
N THR A 321 -23.04 19.20 0.43
CA THR A 321 -23.81 18.95 1.65
C THR A 321 -22.97 18.65 2.89
N LYS A 322 -21.79 18.05 2.72
CA LYS A 322 -20.87 17.71 3.82
C LYS A 322 -19.41 17.72 3.37
N PRO A 323 -18.42 17.89 4.26
CA PRO A 323 -17.01 17.79 3.90
C PRO A 323 -16.68 16.42 3.29
N VAL A 324 -16.01 16.45 2.13
CA VAL A 324 -15.51 15.25 1.43
C VAL A 324 -14.01 15.42 1.20
N ILE A 325 -13.24 14.42 1.63
CA ILE A 325 -11.80 14.33 1.41
C ILE A 325 -11.54 13.11 0.54
N ALA A 326 -10.85 13.28 -0.58
CA ALA A 326 -10.30 12.17 -1.35
C ALA A 326 -8.95 11.77 -0.75
N SER A 327 -8.78 10.49 -0.46
CA SER A 327 -7.55 9.91 0.05
C SER A 327 -7.02 8.89 -0.95
N MET A 328 -5.91 9.19 -1.59
CA MET A 328 -5.33 8.35 -2.63
C MET A 328 -4.40 7.28 -2.01
N ALA A 329 -4.53 6.04 -2.47
CA ALA A 329 -3.75 4.89 -2.02
C ALA A 329 -2.55 4.63 -2.95
N ASP A 330 -2.41 3.42 -3.50
CA ASP A 330 -1.30 3.13 -4.43
C ASP A 330 -1.47 3.89 -5.74
N VAL A 331 -2.69 3.88 -6.28
CA VAL A 331 -2.99 4.51 -7.56
C VAL A 331 -4.28 5.32 -7.48
N ALA A 332 -4.28 6.55 -7.99
CA ALA A 332 -5.49 7.33 -8.23
C ALA A 332 -5.29 8.13 -9.52
N ALA A 333 -5.29 7.44 -10.65
CA ALA A 333 -4.91 7.99 -11.95
C ALA A 333 -6.10 7.97 -12.93
N SER A 334 -6.05 8.80 -13.97
CA SER A 334 -7.07 8.86 -15.03
C SER A 334 -8.46 9.09 -14.42
N GLY A 335 -9.43 8.18 -14.64
CA GLY A 335 -10.75 8.24 -13.99
C GLY A 335 -10.72 8.25 -12.46
N GLY A 336 -9.71 7.63 -11.82
CA GLY A 336 -9.53 7.71 -10.37
C GLY A 336 -9.14 9.11 -9.89
N TYR A 337 -8.29 9.81 -10.66
CA TYR A 337 -8.00 11.23 -10.43
C TYR A 337 -9.24 12.09 -10.69
N TYR A 338 -10.00 11.77 -11.74
CA TYR A 338 -11.25 12.47 -12.06
C TYR A 338 -12.25 12.39 -10.90
N MET A 339 -12.45 11.21 -10.30
CA MET A 339 -13.26 11.07 -9.09
C MET A 339 -12.76 11.93 -7.92
N ALA A 340 -11.44 11.94 -7.69
CA ALA A 340 -10.84 12.71 -6.60
C ALA A 340 -11.11 14.21 -6.71
N MET A 341 -11.15 14.75 -7.93
CA MET A 341 -11.48 16.16 -8.21
C MET A 341 -12.89 16.57 -7.79
N GLY A 342 -13.76 15.63 -7.42
CA GLY A 342 -15.07 15.93 -6.86
C GLY A 342 -15.03 16.35 -5.38
N ALA A 343 -13.95 16.01 -4.67
CA ALA A 343 -13.78 16.28 -3.24
C ALA A 343 -13.30 17.73 -2.97
N LYS A 344 -13.44 18.18 -1.71
CA LYS A 344 -12.95 19.51 -1.30
C LYS A 344 -11.44 19.54 -1.05
N ALA A 345 -10.87 18.41 -0.68
CA ALA A 345 -9.45 18.24 -0.47
C ALA A 345 -9.01 16.88 -0.98
N ILE A 346 -7.80 16.82 -1.53
CA ILE A 346 -7.15 15.60 -1.99
C ILE A 346 -5.88 15.42 -1.14
N VAL A 347 -5.72 14.26 -0.55
CA VAL A 347 -4.49 13.84 0.14
C VAL A 347 -3.95 12.58 -0.50
N ALA A 348 -2.63 12.48 -0.60
CA ALA A 348 -1.92 11.36 -1.20
C ALA A 348 -0.64 11.09 -0.40
N GLU A 349 -0.15 9.85 -0.43
CA GLU A 349 1.19 9.55 0.04
C GLU A 349 2.21 9.99 -1.02
N ASN A 350 3.47 10.23 -0.61
CA ASN A 350 4.50 10.74 -1.52
C ASN A 350 4.71 9.86 -2.77
N LEU A 351 4.51 8.54 -2.62
CA LEU A 351 4.69 7.55 -3.69
C LEU A 351 3.38 7.03 -4.28
N THR A 352 2.26 7.73 -4.05
CA THR A 352 1.00 7.48 -4.76
C THR A 352 1.17 7.81 -6.25
N LEU A 353 0.78 6.88 -7.14
CA LEU A 353 0.72 7.14 -8.57
C LEU A 353 -0.60 7.83 -8.92
N THR A 354 -0.55 9.10 -9.30
CA THR A 354 -1.74 9.89 -9.66
C THR A 354 -1.54 10.69 -10.94
N GLY A 355 -2.49 11.55 -11.29
CA GLY A 355 -2.51 12.25 -12.57
C GLY A 355 -2.95 11.33 -13.72
N SER A 356 -2.10 11.11 -14.71
CA SER A 356 -2.48 10.47 -15.99
C SER A 356 -3.67 11.16 -16.66
N ILE A 357 -3.68 12.49 -16.62
CA ILE A 357 -4.73 13.34 -17.21
C ILE A 357 -4.59 13.25 -18.74
N GLY A 358 -5.57 12.61 -19.36
CA GLY A 358 -5.61 12.34 -20.79
C GLY A 358 -6.57 11.20 -21.08
N VAL A 359 -6.98 11.07 -22.34
CA VAL A 359 -7.98 10.08 -22.77
C VAL A 359 -7.36 9.19 -23.83
N VAL A 360 -7.72 7.92 -23.79
CA VAL A 360 -7.38 6.93 -24.82
C VAL A 360 -8.64 6.11 -25.12
N THR A 361 -8.88 5.82 -26.39
CA THR A 361 -9.97 4.99 -26.88
C THR A 361 -9.50 4.21 -28.11
N GLY A 362 -10.22 3.17 -28.51
CA GLY A 362 -9.83 2.34 -29.65
C GLY A 362 -10.66 1.09 -29.77
#